data_AF-R1FTK8-F1
#
_entry.id   AF-R1FTK8-F1
#
_cell.length_a   1.000
_cell.length_b   1.000
_cell.length_c   1.000
_cell.angle_alpha   90.00
_cell.angle_beta   90.00
_cell.angle_gamma   90.00
#
_symmetry.space_group_name_H-M   'P 1'
#
loop_
_entity.id
_entity.type
_entity.pdbx_description
1 polymer ?
#
loop_
_entity_poly.entity_id
_entity_poly.type
_entity_poly.pdbx_seq_one_letter_code
_entity_poly.pdbx_strand_id
1 'polypeptide(L)'
;MTDGHDIKNDIIIKYGLSHILFTELQQCGADFKNTLAEGNRQILYITIDVFEKMGTEMFYKADKTLRSSLDELMKAIMEWRKCKTPPNDYDSLIRCLTECRLTTGIAGAINEYLKEINATDFEKKVYNLIEAIEHLSRSYVLDALYERLKNKTNDEIYRSIDKLSRNSESKEGSTNYLEKTKKGVYEINHIFQKASQDVKEPIKILLKDPKKNIKLFYAIIGFNLYKN
;
A
#
# COMPACT_ATOMS: atom_id res chain seq x y z
N MET A 1 -38.68 -18.04 12.21
CA MET A 1 -39.16 -16.90 11.41
C MET A 1 -38.22 -15.75 11.73
N THR A 2 -37.30 -15.42 10.83
CA THR A 2 -36.46 -14.22 10.95
C THR A 2 -37.35 -13.01 10.66
N ASP A 3 -37.48 -12.10 11.62
CA ASP A 3 -38.39 -10.98 11.52
C ASP A 3 -37.95 -10.04 10.38
N GLY A 4 -38.90 -9.49 9.64
CA GLY A 4 -38.62 -8.54 8.54
C GLY A 4 -37.88 -7.27 8.98
N HIS A 5 -37.78 -7.01 10.29
CA HIS A 5 -36.95 -5.98 10.89
C HIS A 5 -35.46 -6.35 10.93
N ASP A 6 -35.12 -7.62 11.19
CA ASP A 6 -33.73 -8.11 11.20
C ASP A 6 -33.13 -8.03 9.79
N ILE A 7 -33.93 -8.39 8.77
CA ILE A 7 -33.54 -8.30 7.35
C ILE A 7 -33.29 -6.85 6.93
N LYS A 8 -34.10 -5.89 7.39
CA LYS A 8 -33.92 -4.46 7.08
C LYS A 8 -32.69 -3.86 7.75
N ASN A 9 -32.41 -4.22 9.01
CA ASN A 9 -31.22 -3.77 9.71
C ASN A 9 -29.94 -4.34 9.07
N ASP A 10 -29.91 -5.64 8.75
CA ASP A 10 -28.78 -6.29 8.07
C ASP A 10 -28.43 -5.62 6.74
N ILE A 11 -29.45 -5.23 5.96
CA ILE A 11 -29.27 -4.55 4.69
C ILE A 11 -28.68 -3.16 4.89
N ILE A 12 -29.23 -2.36 5.82
CA ILE A 12 -28.74 -0.98 6.09
C ILE A 12 -27.30 -0.99 6.60
N ILE A 13 -26.95 -1.94 7.47
CA ILE A 13 -25.59 -2.10 8.02
C ILE A 13 -24.61 -2.47 6.90
N LYS A 14 -24.96 -3.45 6.05
CA LYS A 14 -24.12 -3.84 4.90
C LYS A 14 -23.89 -2.67 3.95
N TYR A 15 -24.92 -1.88 3.63
CA TYR A 15 -24.76 -0.70 2.79
C TYR A 15 -23.89 0.40 3.44
N GLY A 16 -24.05 0.65 4.75
CA GLY A 16 -23.24 1.61 5.48
C GLY A 16 -21.75 1.22 5.55
N LEU A 17 -21.47 -0.07 5.79
CA LEU A 17 -20.11 -0.60 5.83
C LEU A 17 -19.43 -0.61 4.47
N SER A 18 -20.13 -1.01 3.41
CA SER A 18 -19.60 -0.90 2.04
C SER A 18 -19.29 0.54 1.67
N HIS A 19 -20.08 1.50 2.12
CA HIS A 19 -19.79 2.92 1.90
C HIS A 19 -18.51 3.38 2.60
N ILE A 20 -18.30 2.99 3.86
CA ILE A 20 -17.08 3.31 4.63
C ILE A 20 -15.84 2.79 3.90
N LEU A 21 -15.84 1.53 3.50
CA LEU A 21 -14.70 0.92 2.80
C LEU A 21 -14.49 1.53 1.43
N PHE A 22 -15.57 1.89 0.73
CA PHE A 22 -15.48 2.57 -0.55
C PHE A 22 -14.86 3.96 -0.40
N THR A 23 -15.24 4.73 0.62
CA THR A 23 -14.60 6.02 0.94
C THR A 23 -13.12 5.84 1.28
N GLU A 24 -12.77 4.83 2.07
CA GLU A 24 -11.38 4.51 2.38
C GLU A 24 -10.60 4.09 1.12
N LEU A 25 -11.26 3.42 0.16
CA LEU A 25 -10.66 3.03 -1.11
C LEU A 25 -10.39 4.25 -1.99
N GLN A 26 -11.32 5.21 -2.03
CA GLN A 26 -11.13 6.49 -2.70
C GLN A 26 -9.98 7.28 -2.07
N GLN A 27 -9.91 7.34 -0.75
CA GLN A 27 -8.83 8.01 -0.03
C GLN A 27 -7.48 7.34 -0.34
N CYS A 28 -7.41 6.01 -0.28
CA CYS A 28 -6.20 5.28 -0.65
C CYS A 28 -5.80 5.55 -2.11
N GLY A 29 -6.75 5.62 -3.03
CA GLY A 29 -6.49 5.99 -4.42
C GLY A 29 -5.92 7.40 -4.58
N ALA A 30 -6.40 8.36 -3.79
CA ALA A 30 -5.85 9.72 -3.73
C ALA A 30 -4.44 9.73 -3.13
N ASP A 31 -4.22 9.03 -2.01
CA ASP A 31 -2.91 8.90 -1.36
C ASP A 31 -1.88 8.31 -2.34
N PHE A 32 -2.25 7.26 -3.07
CA PHE A 32 -1.39 6.63 -4.07
C PHE A 32 -1.02 7.61 -5.19
N LYS A 33 -2.00 8.34 -5.77
CA LYS A 33 -1.75 9.34 -6.80
C LYS A 33 -0.82 10.46 -6.31
N ASN A 34 -1.06 10.97 -5.10
CA ASN A 34 -0.21 11.99 -4.49
C ASN A 34 1.21 11.47 -4.26
N THR A 35 1.34 10.20 -3.84
CA THR A 35 2.64 9.54 -3.68
C THR A 35 3.36 9.43 -5.02
N LEU A 36 2.71 8.98 -6.10
CA LEU A 36 3.34 8.94 -7.42
C LEU A 36 3.76 10.33 -7.93
N ALA A 37 2.92 11.34 -7.74
CA ALA A 37 3.24 12.71 -8.12
C ALA A 37 4.48 13.24 -7.37
N GLU A 38 4.58 12.97 -6.07
CA GLU A 38 5.77 13.31 -5.29
C GLU A 38 7.01 12.56 -5.78
N GLY A 39 6.89 11.28 -6.12
CA GLY A 39 8.01 10.50 -6.69
C GLY A 39 8.53 11.11 -7.99
N ASN A 40 7.62 11.46 -8.90
CA ASN A 40 7.98 12.13 -10.15
C ASN A 40 8.66 13.49 -9.92
N ARG A 41 8.20 14.25 -8.92
CA ARG A 41 8.83 15.50 -8.51
C ARG A 41 10.25 15.27 -7.97
N GLN A 42 10.45 14.23 -7.16
CA GLN A 42 11.78 13.90 -6.64
C GLN A 42 12.75 13.49 -7.74
N ILE A 43 12.31 12.69 -8.73
CA ILE A 43 13.13 12.35 -9.91
C ILE A 43 13.57 13.62 -10.62
N LEU A 44 12.67 14.58 -10.85
CA LEU A 44 13.02 15.85 -11.50
C LEU A 44 14.10 16.61 -10.72
N TYR A 45 14.00 16.67 -9.39
CA TYR A 45 15.02 17.34 -8.57
C TYR A 45 16.37 16.65 -8.61
N ILE A 46 16.39 15.31 -8.48
CA ILE A 46 17.61 14.52 -8.60
C ILE A 46 18.26 14.77 -9.96
N THR A 47 17.46 14.73 -11.03
CA THR A 47 17.90 14.96 -12.40
C THR A 47 18.53 16.35 -12.55
N ILE A 48 17.97 17.41 -11.98
CA ILE A 48 18.57 18.75 -11.97
C ILE A 48 19.88 18.80 -11.16
N ASP A 49 19.90 18.25 -9.93
CA ASP A 49 21.08 18.27 -9.06
C ASP A 49 22.28 17.54 -9.69
N VAL A 50 22.02 16.40 -10.33
CA VAL A 50 23.04 15.60 -11.04
C VAL A 50 23.56 16.34 -12.27
N PHE A 51 22.69 16.99 -13.03
CA PHE A 51 23.12 17.81 -14.17
C PHE A 51 24.08 18.92 -13.72
N GLU A 52 23.71 19.66 -12.67
CA GLU A 52 24.51 20.78 -12.17
C GLU A 52 25.86 20.34 -11.59
N LYS A 53 25.91 19.19 -10.91
CA LYS A 53 27.11 18.75 -10.14
C LYS A 53 27.98 17.72 -10.85
N MET A 54 27.40 16.88 -11.71
CA MET A 54 28.06 15.72 -12.31
C MET A 54 28.07 15.77 -13.84
N GLY A 55 27.35 16.73 -14.45
CA GLY A 55 27.34 16.97 -15.89
C GLY A 55 26.34 16.12 -16.68
N THR A 56 26.23 16.45 -17.96
CA THR A 56 25.17 15.98 -18.87
C THR A 56 25.17 14.46 -19.11
N GLU A 57 26.33 13.81 -19.13
CA GLU A 57 26.44 12.37 -19.38
C GLU A 57 25.83 11.55 -18.24
N MET A 58 26.18 11.89 -17.00
CA MET A 58 25.64 11.23 -15.79
C MET A 58 24.15 11.52 -15.62
N PHE A 59 23.71 12.72 -15.98
CA PHE A 59 22.31 13.08 -16.09
C PHE A 59 21.54 12.11 -17.01
N TYR A 60 21.98 11.93 -18.25
CA TYR A 60 21.25 11.12 -19.23
C TYR A 60 21.19 9.65 -18.83
N LYS A 61 22.31 9.12 -18.31
CA LYS A 61 22.39 7.73 -17.88
C LYS A 61 21.47 7.46 -16.70
N ALA A 62 21.40 8.37 -15.73
CA ALA A 62 20.57 8.17 -14.55
C ALA A 62 19.09 8.47 -14.80
N ASP A 63 18.74 9.57 -15.49
CA ASP A 63 17.34 9.93 -15.74
C ASP A 63 16.62 8.84 -16.55
N LYS A 64 17.25 8.35 -17.63
CA LYS A 64 16.66 7.31 -18.47
C LYS A 64 16.52 5.97 -17.73
N THR A 65 17.55 5.57 -16.99
CA THR A 65 17.54 4.26 -16.30
C THR A 65 16.58 4.29 -15.11
N LEU A 66 16.65 5.34 -14.29
CA LEU A 66 15.80 5.49 -13.11
C LEU A 66 14.31 5.56 -13.47
N ARG A 67 13.95 6.37 -14.46
CA ARG A 67 12.56 6.46 -14.94
C ARG A 67 12.07 5.11 -15.48
N SER A 68 12.87 4.47 -16.34
CA SER A 68 12.52 3.17 -16.92
C SER A 68 12.25 2.12 -15.84
N SER A 69 13.12 2.01 -14.83
CA SER A 69 12.92 1.05 -13.74
C SER A 69 11.67 1.35 -12.92
N LEU A 70 11.39 2.62 -12.62
CA LEU A 70 10.17 2.99 -11.89
C LEU A 70 8.90 2.73 -12.70
N ASP A 71 8.92 3.00 -14.00
CA ASP A 71 7.82 2.68 -14.91
C ASP A 71 7.59 1.16 -14.99
N GLU A 72 8.66 0.37 -15.04
CA GLU A 72 8.59 -1.10 -15.00
C GLU A 72 7.98 -1.61 -13.70
N LEU A 73 8.35 -1.05 -12.55
CA LEU A 73 7.73 -1.40 -11.28
C LEU A 73 6.23 -1.08 -11.27
N MET A 74 5.85 0.12 -11.72
CA MET A 74 4.45 0.51 -11.78
C MET A 74 3.65 -0.38 -12.72
N LYS A 75 4.23 -0.75 -13.86
CA LYS A 75 3.63 -1.71 -14.78
C LYS A 75 3.43 -3.07 -14.13
N ALA A 76 4.47 -3.63 -13.50
CA ALA A 76 4.39 -4.92 -12.81
C ALA A 76 3.33 -4.93 -11.70
N ILE A 77 3.27 -3.87 -10.90
CA ILE A 77 2.24 -3.68 -9.88
C ILE A 77 0.85 -3.63 -10.51
N MET A 78 0.65 -2.87 -11.58
CA MET A 78 -0.65 -2.72 -12.23
C MET A 78 -1.12 -4.01 -12.91
N GLU A 79 -0.20 -4.81 -13.45
CA GLU A 79 -0.48 -6.14 -14.01
C GLU A 79 -0.82 -7.17 -12.92
N TRP A 80 -0.14 -7.10 -11.77
CA TRP A 80 -0.38 -7.97 -10.63
C TRP A 80 -1.72 -7.71 -9.94
N ARG A 81 -2.14 -6.44 -9.83
CA ARG A 81 -3.39 -6.05 -9.16
C ARG A 81 -4.62 -6.68 -9.84
N LYS A 82 -5.48 -7.27 -9.00
CA LYS A 82 -6.75 -7.87 -9.46
C LYS A 82 -7.89 -6.85 -9.40
N CYS A 83 -7.79 -5.85 -8.53
CA CYS A 83 -8.80 -4.81 -8.41
C CYS A 83 -8.67 -3.75 -9.52
N LYS A 84 -9.41 -3.94 -10.62
CA LYS A 84 -9.52 -2.96 -11.73
C LYS A 84 -10.75 -2.05 -11.61
N THR A 85 -11.82 -2.54 -11.00
CA THR A 85 -13.08 -1.81 -10.81
C THR A 85 -13.54 -2.00 -9.37
N PRO A 86 -14.03 -0.94 -8.68
CA PRO A 86 -14.51 -1.07 -7.32
C PRO A 86 -15.71 -2.04 -7.27
N PRO A 87 -15.62 -3.11 -6.48
CA PRO A 87 -16.70 -4.07 -6.30
C PRO A 87 -17.73 -3.56 -5.29
N ASN A 88 -18.93 -4.14 -5.32
CA ASN A 88 -20.00 -3.80 -4.37
C ASN A 88 -20.06 -4.74 -3.15
N ASP A 89 -19.27 -5.81 -3.13
CA ASP A 89 -19.17 -6.75 -2.02
C ASP A 89 -17.99 -6.44 -1.08
N TYR A 90 -18.19 -6.81 0.18
CA TYR A 90 -17.31 -6.48 1.28
C TYR A 90 -15.90 -7.10 1.15
N ASP A 91 -15.82 -8.40 0.84
CA ASP A 91 -14.54 -9.11 0.74
C ASP A 91 -13.69 -8.57 -0.41
N SER A 92 -14.32 -8.25 -1.54
CA SER A 92 -13.62 -7.66 -2.67
C SER A 92 -13.20 -6.22 -2.38
N LEU A 93 -13.97 -5.43 -1.60
CA LEU A 93 -13.54 -4.10 -1.15
C LEU A 93 -12.32 -4.18 -0.22
N ILE A 94 -12.30 -5.10 0.75
CA ILE A 94 -11.12 -5.33 1.61
C ILE A 94 -9.91 -5.73 0.77
N ARG A 95 -10.08 -6.63 -0.21
CA ARG A 95 -8.98 -7.01 -1.12
C ARG A 95 -8.46 -5.79 -1.87
N CYS A 96 -9.36 -5.01 -2.50
CA CYS A 96 -8.99 -3.79 -3.23
C CYS A 96 -8.24 -2.79 -2.36
N LEU A 97 -8.68 -2.61 -1.12
CA LEU A 97 -8.03 -1.77 -0.13
C LEU A 97 -6.65 -2.29 0.26
N THR A 98 -6.53 -3.59 0.49
CA THR A 98 -5.26 -4.24 0.83
C THR A 98 -4.26 -4.10 -0.32
N GLU A 99 -4.68 -4.34 -1.57
CA GLU A 99 -3.89 -4.09 -2.76
C GLU A 99 -3.47 -2.60 -2.85
N CYS A 100 -4.40 -1.67 -2.65
CA CYS A 100 -4.10 -0.23 -2.71
C CYS A 100 -3.11 0.22 -1.62
N ARG A 101 -3.27 -0.27 -0.39
CA ARG A 101 -2.36 0.05 0.73
C ARG A 101 -0.99 -0.59 0.53
N LEU A 102 -0.91 -1.78 -0.06
CA LEU A 102 0.34 -2.39 -0.51
C LEU A 102 1.07 -1.48 -1.51
N THR A 103 0.38 -1.06 -2.59
CA THR A 103 1.01 -0.22 -3.61
C THR A 103 1.42 1.14 -3.09
N THR A 104 0.60 1.72 -2.21
CA THR A 104 0.92 2.99 -1.53
C THR A 104 2.14 2.84 -0.63
N GLY A 105 2.26 1.71 0.09
CA GLY A 105 3.43 1.38 0.90
C GLY A 105 4.71 1.27 0.05
N ILE A 106 4.67 0.51 -1.06
CA ILE A 106 5.81 0.38 -1.99
C ILE A 106 6.24 1.75 -2.52
N ALA A 107 5.31 2.51 -3.11
CA ALA A 107 5.61 3.82 -3.68
C ALA A 107 6.13 4.80 -2.62
N GLY A 108 5.58 4.76 -1.41
CA GLY A 108 6.02 5.61 -0.33
C GLY A 108 7.44 5.30 0.16
N ALA A 109 7.84 4.03 0.22
CA ALA A 109 9.22 3.66 0.57
C ALA A 109 10.22 4.12 -0.50
N ILE A 110 9.85 3.96 -1.77
CA ILE A 110 10.66 4.44 -2.90
C ILE A 110 10.81 5.96 -2.84
N ASN A 111 9.73 6.70 -2.60
CA ASN A 111 9.79 8.15 -2.49
C ASN A 111 10.70 8.63 -1.35
N GLU A 112 10.64 7.98 -0.20
CA GLU A 112 11.52 8.30 0.92
C GLU A 112 12.98 8.06 0.53
N TYR A 113 13.27 6.96 -0.19
CA TYR A 113 14.62 6.69 -0.69
C TYR A 113 15.09 7.67 -1.76
N LEU A 114 14.21 8.07 -2.70
CA LEU A 114 14.52 9.09 -3.70
C LEU A 114 14.98 10.40 -3.06
N LYS A 115 14.37 10.81 -1.93
CA LYS A 115 14.80 12.01 -1.17
C LYS A 115 16.22 11.90 -0.61
N GLU A 116 16.72 10.69 -0.42
CA GLU A 116 18.09 10.44 0.05
C GLU A 116 19.11 10.43 -1.10
N ILE A 117 18.66 10.33 -2.36
CA ILE A 117 19.53 10.39 -3.53
C ILE A 117 20.00 11.83 -3.73
N ASN A 118 21.32 12.01 -3.69
CA ASN A 118 22.00 13.27 -3.93
C ASN A 118 23.33 12.97 -4.64
N ALA A 119 24.09 13.99 -5.02
CA ALA A 119 25.38 13.81 -5.71
C ALA A 119 26.39 12.90 -4.98
N THR A 120 26.31 12.76 -3.65
CA THR A 120 27.19 11.84 -2.89
C THR A 120 26.63 10.42 -2.92
N ASP A 121 27.48 9.46 -3.31
CA ASP A 121 27.12 8.06 -3.55
C ASP A 121 25.97 7.89 -4.56
N PHE A 122 25.82 8.87 -5.47
CA PHE A 122 24.70 8.93 -6.40
C PHE A 122 24.51 7.63 -7.18
N GLU A 123 25.55 7.19 -7.89
CA GLU A 123 25.50 5.94 -8.67
C GLU A 123 25.11 4.75 -7.82
N LYS A 124 25.73 4.60 -6.64
CA LYS A 124 25.45 3.50 -5.73
C LYS A 124 23.98 3.50 -5.29
N LYS A 125 23.41 4.65 -4.96
CA LYS A 125 21.99 4.76 -4.57
C LYS A 125 21.06 4.46 -5.75
N VAL A 126 21.38 4.95 -6.94
CA VAL A 126 20.62 4.64 -8.16
C VAL A 126 20.67 3.13 -8.46
N TYR A 127 21.85 2.50 -8.41
CA TYR A 127 21.99 1.05 -8.60
C TYR A 127 21.23 0.25 -7.53
N ASN A 128 21.31 0.66 -6.25
CA ASN A 128 20.56 0.01 -5.18
C ASN A 128 19.04 0.12 -5.41
N LEU A 129 18.55 1.27 -5.88
CA LEU A 129 17.14 1.44 -6.20
C LEU A 129 16.71 0.55 -7.37
N ILE A 130 17.51 0.50 -8.45
CA ILE A 130 17.23 -0.36 -9.61
C ILE A 130 17.19 -1.84 -9.19
N GLU A 131 18.19 -2.30 -8.45
CA GLU A 131 18.27 -3.70 -8.00
C GLU A 131 17.09 -4.04 -7.05
N ALA A 132 16.72 -3.14 -6.14
CA ALA A 132 15.54 -3.32 -5.31
C ALA A 132 14.25 -3.39 -6.14
N ILE A 133 14.11 -2.53 -7.16
CA ILE A 133 12.98 -2.54 -8.10
C ILE A 133 12.90 -3.88 -8.82
N GLU A 134 14.00 -4.41 -9.35
CA GLU A 134 14.02 -5.72 -10.01
C GLU A 134 13.49 -6.85 -9.13
N HIS A 135 13.72 -6.78 -7.82
CA HIS A 135 13.14 -7.73 -6.86
C HIS A 135 11.66 -7.46 -6.60
N LEU A 136 11.27 -6.20 -6.41
CA LEU A 136 9.87 -5.82 -6.12
C LEU A 136 8.93 -6.03 -7.32
N SER A 137 9.45 -5.98 -8.54
CA SER A 137 8.69 -6.23 -9.78
C SER A 137 8.34 -7.70 -10.01
N ARG A 138 8.82 -8.63 -9.17
CA ARG A 138 8.54 -10.06 -9.31
C ARG A 138 7.19 -10.40 -8.67
N SER A 139 6.35 -11.11 -9.42
CA SER A 139 5.00 -11.49 -8.97
C SER A 139 4.98 -12.17 -7.60
N TYR A 140 5.88 -13.14 -7.36
CA TYR A 140 5.95 -13.85 -6.09
C TYR A 140 6.34 -12.96 -4.89
N VAL A 141 7.05 -11.84 -5.13
CA VAL A 141 7.38 -10.86 -4.08
C VAL A 141 6.14 -10.03 -3.75
N LEU A 142 5.40 -9.60 -4.77
CA LEU A 142 4.14 -8.90 -4.60
C LEU A 142 3.10 -9.78 -3.89
N ASP A 143 3.01 -11.07 -4.25
CA ASP A 143 2.15 -12.05 -3.58
C ASP A 143 2.53 -12.24 -2.11
N ALA A 144 3.82 -12.37 -1.79
CA ALA A 144 4.28 -12.52 -0.41
C ALA A 144 3.99 -11.27 0.44
N LEU A 145 4.24 -10.08 -0.10
CA LEU A 145 3.88 -8.81 0.55
C LEU A 145 2.37 -8.70 0.78
N TYR A 146 1.56 -9.11 -0.20
CA TYR A 146 0.11 -9.10 -0.09
C TYR A 146 -0.40 -10.08 0.97
N GLU A 147 0.06 -11.33 0.96
CA GLU A 147 -0.35 -12.32 1.96
C GLU A 147 0.09 -11.92 3.36
N ARG A 148 1.28 -11.32 3.51
CA ARG A 148 1.70 -10.72 4.79
C ARG A 148 0.71 -9.67 5.25
N LEU A 149 0.36 -8.71 4.39
CA LEU A 149 -0.59 -7.66 4.76
C LEU A 149 -1.95 -8.22 5.11
N LYS A 150 -2.52 -9.03 4.21
CA LYS A 150 -3.80 -9.70 4.37
C LYS A 150 -3.89 -10.44 5.71
N ASN A 151 -2.86 -11.21 6.07
CA ASN A 151 -2.82 -11.94 7.35
C ASN A 151 -2.79 -11.02 8.57
N LYS A 152 -2.24 -9.81 8.45
CA LYS A 152 -2.23 -8.82 9.54
C LYS A 152 -3.51 -7.99 9.59
N THR A 153 -4.08 -7.64 8.46
CA THR A 153 -5.17 -6.66 8.37
C THR A 153 -6.53 -7.32 8.42
N ASN A 154 -6.73 -8.44 7.73
CA ASN A 154 -8.08 -8.96 7.48
C ASN A 154 -8.79 -9.34 8.76
N ASP A 155 -8.15 -10.11 9.63
CA ASP A 155 -8.75 -10.52 10.91
C ASP A 155 -9.14 -9.32 11.78
N GLU A 156 -8.32 -8.27 11.81
CA GLU A 156 -8.62 -7.05 12.56
C GLU A 156 -9.80 -6.30 11.95
N ILE A 157 -9.84 -6.19 10.62
CA ILE A 157 -10.92 -5.53 9.89
C ILE A 157 -12.24 -6.28 10.12
N TYR A 158 -12.27 -7.61 9.92
CA TYR A 158 -13.48 -8.41 10.14
C TYR A 158 -13.99 -8.29 11.59
N ARG A 159 -13.09 -8.23 12.58
CA ARG A 159 -13.48 -7.99 13.98
C ARG A 159 -14.04 -6.59 14.21
N SER A 160 -13.44 -5.54 13.63
CA SER A 160 -13.97 -4.17 13.73
C SER A 160 -15.34 -4.04 13.07
N ILE A 161 -15.56 -4.79 12.00
CA ILE A 161 -16.84 -4.83 11.29
C ILE A 161 -17.91 -5.55 12.08
N ASP A 162 -17.60 -6.72 12.63
CA ASP A 162 -18.51 -7.46 13.51
C ASP A 162 -18.92 -6.62 14.74
N LYS A 163 -17.97 -5.87 15.34
CA LYS A 163 -18.28 -4.92 16.41
C LYS A 163 -19.23 -3.81 15.96
N LEU A 164 -19.02 -3.25 14.77
CA LEU A 164 -19.91 -2.21 14.21
C LEU A 164 -21.32 -2.75 13.98
N SER A 165 -21.45 -3.94 13.41
CA SER A 165 -22.73 -4.60 13.18
C SER A 165 -23.48 -4.83 14.49
N ARG A 166 -22.84 -5.39 15.52
CA ARG A 166 -23.49 -5.66 16.83
C ARG A 166 -23.91 -4.39 17.57
N ASN A 167 -23.18 -3.29 17.41
CA ASN A 167 -23.53 -2.02 18.05
C ASN A 167 -24.83 -1.40 17.52
N SER A 168 -25.22 -1.75 16.28
CA SER A 168 -26.46 -1.29 15.65
C SER A 168 -27.72 -2.00 16.14
N GLU A 169 -27.58 -3.16 16.79
CA GLU A 169 -28.68 -3.95 17.35
C GLU A 169 -29.06 -3.51 18.78
N SER A 170 -28.22 -2.68 19.42
CA SER A 170 -28.48 -2.19 20.79
C SER A 170 -29.52 -1.06 20.79
N LYS A 171 -30.61 -1.21 21.57
CA LYS A 171 -31.66 -0.19 21.82
C LYS A 171 -31.16 1.02 22.62
N GLU A 172 -29.87 1.33 22.58
CA GLU A 172 -29.29 2.49 23.25
C GLU A 172 -29.47 3.74 22.38
N GLY A 173 -29.86 4.86 22.98
CA GLY A 173 -30.27 6.09 22.30
C GLY A 173 -29.32 6.57 21.19
N SER A 174 -29.87 7.33 20.23
CA SER A 174 -29.25 7.73 18.97
C SER A 174 -27.85 8.36 19.06
N THR A 175 -27.52 9.03 20.16
CA THR A 175 -26.22 9.66 20.38
C THR A 175 -25.09 8.64 20.63
N ASN A 176 -25.37 7.56 21.38
CA ASN A 176 -24.39 6.51 21.70
C ASN A 176 -24.07 5.64 20.47
N TYR A 177 -25.07 5.39 19.62
CA TYR A 177 -24.89 4.69 18.35
C TYR A 177 -23.96 5.45 17.38
N LEU A 178 -24.14 6.76 17.27
CA LEU A 178 -23.33 7.61 16.38
C LEU A 178 -21.84 7.62 16.81
N GLU A 179 -21.56 7.74 18.11
CA GLU A 179 -20.19 7.74 18.62
C GLU A 179 -19.50 6.38 18.43
N LYS A 180 -20.20 5.27 18.72
CA LYS A 180 -19.69 3.91 18.46
C LYS A 180 -19.39 3.68 16.97
N THR A 181 -20.25 4.19 16.08
CA THR A 181 -20.05 4.10 14.63
C THR A 181 -18.82 4.88 14.18
N LYS A 182 -18.67 6.13 14.62
CA LYS A 182 -17.47 6.96 14.33
C LYS A 182 -16.19 6.29 14.80
N LYS A 183 -16.21 5.68 15.98
CA LYS A 183 -15.04 4.96 16.53
C LYS A 183 -14.67 3.75 15.67
N GLY A 184 -15.63 2.92 15.28
CA GLY A 184 -15.33 1.75 14.43
C GLY A 184 -14.85 2.12 13.03
N VAL A 185 -15.38 3.20 12.43
CA VAL A 185 -14.85 3.77 11.17
C VAL A 185 -13.40 4.19 11.33
N TYR A 186 -13.09 4.91 12.42
CA TYR A 186 -11.72 5.31 12.72
C TYR A 186 -10.79 4.10 12.89
N GLU A 187 -11.23 3.05 13.57
CA GLU A 187 -10.45 1.81 13.74
C GLU A 187 -10.13 1.14 12.39
N ILE A 188 -11.12 1.01 11.49
CA ILE A 188 -10.93 0.43 10.15
C ILE A 188 -9.90 1.24 9.36
N ASN A 189 -10.06 2.56 9.32
CA ASN A 189 -9.15 3.45 8.59
C ASN A 189 -7.73 3.37 9.18
N HIS A 190 -7.60 3.32 10.51
CA HIS A 190 -6.31 3.20 11.18
C HIS A 190 -5.60 1.88 10.87
N ILE A 191 -6.32 0.77 10.79
CA ILE A 191 -5.77 -0.54 10.40
C ILE A 191 -5.17 -0.45 8.99
N PHE A 192 -5.91 0.10 8.03
CA PHE A 192 -5.42 0.25 6.66
C PHE A 192 -4.26 1.26 6.53
N GLN A 193 -4.28 2.36 7.28
CA GLN A 193 -3.15 3.30 7.30
C GLN A 193 -1.86 2.66 7.86
N LYS A 194 -1.98 1.85 8.92
CA LYS A 194 -0.86 1.06 9.46
C LYS A 194 -0.36 0.00 8.48
N ALA A 195 -1.25 -0.57 7.67
CA ALA A 195 -0.90 -1.57 6.66
C ALA A 195 0.15 -1.03 5.66
N SER A 196 -0.03 0.20 5.18
CA SER A 196 0.97 0.84 4.30
C SER A 196 2.35 0.96 4.97
N GLN A 197 2.39 1.25 6.26
CA GLN A 197 3.65 1.38 7.01
C GLN A 197 4.36 0.03 7.19
N ASP A 198 3.61 -1.05 7.41
CA ASP A 198 4.18 -2.40 7.52
C ASP A 198 4.86 -2.87 6.21
N VAL A 199 4.39 -2.40 5.05
CA VAL A 199 5.05 -2.66 3.75
C VAL A 199 6.30 -1.81 3.56
N LYS A 200 6.28 -0.55 4.02
CA LYS A 200 7.40 0.37 3.82
C LYS A 200 8.69 -0.12 4.47
N GLU A 201 8.62 -0.60 5.70
CA GLU A 201 9.81 -0.93 6.48
C GLU A 201 10.68 -2.06 5.87
N PRO A 202 10.13 -3.20 5.44
CA PRO A 202 10.89 -4.21 4.70
C PRO A 202 11.56 -3.67 3.44
N ILE A 203 10.88 -2.78 2.71
CA ILE A 203 11.38 -2.21 1.46
C ILE A 203 12.52 -1.22 1.72
N LYS A 204 12.42 -0.40 2.77
CA LYS A 204 13.54 0.46 3.21
C LYS A 204 14.78 -0.34 3.55
N ILE A 205 14.61 -1.50 4.19
CA ILE A 205 15.74 -2.40 4.49
C ILE A 205 16.36 -2.89 3.17
N LEU A 206 15.55 -3.34 2.22
CA LEU A 206 16.03 -3.76 0.90
C LEU A 206 16.80 -2.64 0.18
N LEU A 207 16.25 -1.43 0.14
CA LEU A 207 16.82 -0.27 -0.57
C LEU A 207 18.18 0.20 -0.03
N LYS A 208 18.50 -0.07 1.24
CA LYS A 208 19.80 0.32 1.83
C LYS A 208 20.99 -0.37 1.16
N ASP A 209 20.87 -1.67 0.89
CA ASP A 209 21.91 -2.50 0.26
C ASP A 209 21.27 -3.82 -0.20
N PRO A 210 20.69 -3.86 -1.42
CA PRO A 210 19.89 -5.00 -1.87
C PRO A 210 20.67 -6.33 -1.81
N LYS A 211 21.93 -6.32 -2.23
CA LYS A 211 22.81 -7.50 -2.21
C LYS A 211 22.96 -8.12 -0.84
N LYS A 212 23.10 -7.30 0.21
CA LYS A 212 23.23 -7.80 1.59
C LYS A 212 21.89 -8.11 2.22
N ASN A 213 20.87 -7.30 1.91
CA ASN A 213 19.62 -7.30 2.64
C ASN A 213 18.54 -8.18 2.01
N ILE A 214 18.74 -8.72 0.81
CA ILE A 214 17.71 -9.51 0.12
C ILE A 214 17.22 -10.72 0.93
N LYS A 215 18.13 -11.44 1.60
CA LYS A 215 17.76 -12.59 2.44
C LYS A 215 16.92 -12.16 3.65
N LEU A 216 17.31 -11.06 4.28
CA LEU A 216 16.57 -10.49 5.41
C LEU A 216 15.19 -9.98 4.97
N PHE A 217 15.12 -9.29 3.82
CA PHE A 217 13.87 -8.86 3.21
C PHE A 217 12.92 -10.03 2.98
N TYR A 218 13.39 -11.10 2.32
CA TYR A 218 12.57 -12.30 2.09
C TYR A 218 12.11 -12.97 3.37
N ALA A 219 12.98 -13.08 4.38
CA ALA A 219 12.60 -13.60 5.69
C ALA A 219 11.52 -12.73 6.35
N ILE A 220 11.64 -11.40 6.31
CA ILE A 220 10.65 -10.48 6.88
C ILE A 220 9.30 -10.62 6.17
N ILE A 221 9.27 -10.69 4.84
CA ILE A 221 7.99 -10.82 4.11
C ILE A 221 7.41 -12.23 4.17
N GLY A 222 8.06 -13.17 4.86
CA GLY A 222 7.61 -14.56 4.99
C GLY A 222 7.81 -15.38 3.71
N PHE A 223 8.65 -14.92 2.79
CA PHE A 223 9.00 -15.65 1.58
C PHE A 223 10.16 -16.60 1.85
N ASN A 224 9.87 -17.90 1.85
CA ASN A 224 10.88 -18.91 2.09
C ASN A 224 11.50 -19.33 0.76
N LEU A 225 12.73 -18.88 0.48
CA LEU A 225 13.48 -19.22 -0.75
C LEU A 225 13.71 -20.73 -0.96
N TYR A 226 13.38 -21.56 0.03
CA TYR A 226 13.59 -23.01 0.05
C TYR A 226 12.33 -23.85 -0.19
N LYS A 227 11.19 -23.23 -0.53
CA LYS A 227 10.05 -23.99 -1.08
C LYS A 227 10.16 -23.99 -2.60
N ASN A 228 10.83 -25.03 -3.09
CA ASN A 228 10.86 -25.46 -4.50
C ASN A 228 9.46 -25.59 -5.08
#